data_AF-A0A9P5RIP9-F1
#
_entry.id   AF-A0A9P5RIP9-F1
#
_cell.length_a   1.000
_cell.length_b   1.000
_cell.length_c   1.000
_cell.angle_alpha   90.00
_cell.angle_beta   90.00
_cell.angle_gamma   90.00
#
_symmetry.space_group_name_H-M   'P 1'
#
loop_
_entity.id
_entity.type
_entity.pdbx_description
1 polymer ?
#
loop_
_entity_poly.entity_id
_entity_poly.type
_entity_poly.pdbx_seq_one_letter_code
_entity_poly.pdbx_strand_id
1 'polypeptide(L)'
;MVATFPRSSTASKVLDSPTSTFSLLYFDTQGICNPIRNLLALGDAKWTQLYPQDWENADLKDKASTPFEVIPVLYVHSEDGSETVPIAESRAIEEYLASRFNRLGSNTYERTQILAFTASTSSLIDNFLGSVMHLQASPEITLADLKAGMLMDILLRFPQGAALLIPETAPSLLKLKAKIDADPKIKAWRATDLYKSQRASRAAPAAASRPDTIRLNDRLGNLSGGIASPPVAKED
;
A
#
# COMPACT_ATOMS: atom_id res chain seq x y z
N MET A 1 -16.34 23.53 10.63
CA MET A 1 -15.41 24.62 10.24
C MET A 1 -14.86 24.20 8.89
N VAL A 2 -15.17 24.91 7.80
CA VAL A 2 -14.71 24.51 6.46
C VAL A 2 -13.19 24.66 6.41
N ALA A 3 -12.45 23.63 6.00
CA ALA A 3 -11.00 23.70 5.86
C ALA A 3 -10.63 24.77 4.82
N THR A 4 -10.24 25.95 5.28
CA THR A 4 -9.77 27.03 4.41
C THR A 4 -8.26 26.89 4.18
N PHE A 5 -7.85 26.87 2.91
CA PHE A 5 -6.42 26.85 2.58
C PHE A 5 -5.75 28.18 2.95
N PRO A 6 -4.57 28.16 3.59
CA PRO A 6 -3.82 29.37 3.90
C PRO A 6 -3.32 30.07 2.62
N ARG A 7 -2.92 31.35 2.75
CA ARG A 7 -2.33 32.09 1.62
C ARG A 7 -1.06 31.40 1.14
N SER A 8 -0.91 31.28 -0.18
CA SER A 8 0.21 30.58 -0.84
C SER A 8 1.60 30.96 -0.30
N SER A 9 1.87 32.24 -0.08
CA SER A 9 3.17 32.72 0.43
C SER A 9 3.46 32.33 1.90
N THR A 10 2.43 32.10 2.71
CA THR A 10 2.57 31.62 4.09
C THR A 10 2.69 30.10 4.08
N ALA A 11 1.85 29.44 3.28
CA ALA A 11 1.86 27.99 3.13
C ALA A 11 3.22 27.45 2.66
N SER A 12 3.81 28.04 1.62
CA SER A 12 5.13 27.62 1.10
C SER A 12 6.22 27.70 2.17
N LYS A 13 6.26 28.76 2.99
CA LYS A 13 7.26 28.87 4.07
C LYS A 13 7.18 27.70 5.05
N VAL A 14 5.97 27.29 5.44
CA VAL A 14 5.76 26.15 6.33
C VAL A 14 6.14 24.84 5.65
N LEU A 15 5.75 24.65 4.38
CA LEU A 15 6.03 23.43 3.63
C LEU A 15 7.54 23.25 3.31
N ASP A 16 8.26 24.36 3.08
CA ASP A 16 9.67 24.36 2.69
C ASP A 16 10.63 24.41 3.89
N SER A 17 10.17 24.81 5.08
CA SER A 17 11.02 24.95 6.26
C SER A 17 11.57 23.61 6.75
N PRO A 18 12.88 23.41 6.94
CA PRO A 18 13.50 22.15 7.37
C PRO A 18 13.05 21.67 8.76
N THR A 19 12.57 22.60 9.60
CA THR A 19 12.23 22.34 11.02
C THR A 19 10.75 22.06 11.27
N SER A 20 9.92 22.06 10.22
CA SER A 20 8.49 21.75 10.33
C SER A 20 8.24 20.37 10.93
N THR A 21 7.17 20.28 11.70
CA THR A 21 6.70 19.03 12.32
C THR A 21 5.38 18.60 11.70
N PHE A 22 4.99 17.34 11.92
CA PHE A 22 3.87 16.75 11.19
C PHE A 22 2.83 16.09 12.09
N SER A 23 1.56 16.14 11.68
CA SER A 23 0.51 15.29 12.23
C SER A 23 -0.19 14.55 11.10
N LEU A 24 -0.32 13.23 11.20
CA LEU A 24 -0.96 12.40 10.18
C LEU A 24 -2.33 11.94 10.69
N LEU A 25 -3.40 12.39 10.05
CA LEU A 25 -4.76 11.92 10.34
C LEU A 25 -5.13 10.74 9.42
N TYR A 26 -5.35 9.57 10.02
CA TYR A 26 -5.85 8.38 9.34
C TYR A 26 -6.46 7.38 10.33
N PHE A 27 -7.15 6.36 9.81
CA PHE A 27 -7.63 5.24 10.62
C PHE A 27 -6.48 4.44 11.27
N ASP A 28 -6.79 3.72 12.34
CA ASP A 28 -5.87 2.82 13.05
C ASP A 28 -5.63 1.51 12.27
N THR A 29 -5.06 1.68 11.08
CA THR A 29 -4.65 0.61 10.18
C THR A 29 -3.47 1.08 9.34
N GLN A 30 -2.74 0.12 8.75
CA GLN A 30 -1.65 0.43 7.82
C GLN A 30 -2.20 1.10 6.57
N GLY A 31 -3.09 0.40 5.84
CA GLY A 31 -3.80 0.90 4.67
C GLY A 31 -2.91 1.62 3.64
N ILE A 32 -3.50 2.60 2.96
CA ILE A 32 -2.80 3.47 2.01
C ILE A 32 -1.83 4.45 2.69
N CYS A 33 -1.83 4.53 4.03
CA CYS A 33 -0.92 5.38 4.79
C CYS A 33 0.44 4.76 5.09
N ASN A 34 0.63 3.47 4.82
CA ASN A 34 1.89 2.80 5.14
C ASN A 34 3.11 3.46 4.46
N PRO A 35 3.07 3.84 3.17
CA PRO A 35 4.18 4.56 2.53
C PRO A 35 4.45 5.93 3.17
N ILE A 36 3.41 6.66 3.56
CA ILE A 36 3.52 7.96 4.23
C ILE A 36 4.28 7.83 5.56
N ARG A 37 3.91 6.86 6.39
CA ARG A 37 4.59 6.58 7.68
C ARG A 37 6.05 6.19 7.46
N ASN A 38 6.34 5.40 6.43
CA ASN A 38 7.71 5.03 6.07
C ASN A 38 8.53 6.24 5.60
N LEU A 39 7.95 7.16 4.83
CA LEU A 39 8.62 8.38 4.39
C LEU A 39 8.94 9.31 5.57
N LEU A 40 8.00 9.49 6.51
CA LEU A 40 8.24 10.24 7.74
C LEU A 40 9.38 9.63 8.58
N ALA A 41 9.42 8.30 8.70
CA ALA A 41 10.50 7.61 9.39
C ALA A 41 11.85 7.74 8.65
N LEU A 42 11.89 7.58 7.33
CA LEU A 42 13.10 7.72 6.50
C LEU A 42 13.68 9.14 6.47
N GLY A 43 12.87 10.13 6.83
CA GLY A 43 13.27 11.53 6.97
C GLY A 43 13.61 11.94 8.40
N ASP A 44 13.64 11.00 9.35
CA ASP A 44 13.80 11.28 10.79
C ASP A 44 12.86 12.40 11.29
N ALA A 45 11.65 12.44 10.74
CA ALA A 45 10.71 13.53 10.97
C ALA A 45 10.14 13.49 12.40
N LYS A 46 9.89 14.67 12.98
CA LYS A 46 9.08 14.79 14.21
C LYS A 46 7.61 14.76 13.82
N TRP A 47 6.90 13.68 14.17
CA TRP A 47 5.49 13.54 13.81
C TRP A 47 4.64 12.83 14.85
N THR A 48 3.33 13.07 14.77
CA THR A 48 2.32 12.39 15.60
C THR A 48 1.21 11.79 14.74
N GLN A 49 0.64 10.67 15.19
CA GLN A 49 -0.52 10.05 14.56
C GLN A 49 -1.80 10.61 15.21
N LEU A 50 -2.71 11.10 14.38
CA LEU A 50 -4.06 11.48 14.76
C LEU A 50 -5.03 10.43 14.24
N TYR A 51 -6.11 10.22 15.00
CA TYR A 51 -7.18 9.29 14.66
C TYR A 51 -8.51 10.05 14.65
N PRO A 52 -9.36 9.86 13.64
CA PRO A 52 -10.71 10.39 13.70
C PRO A 52 -11.43 9.75 14.88
N GLN A 53 -12.15 10.56 15.66
CA GLN A 53 -12.93 10.07 16.78
C GLN A 53 -14.27 9.53 16.28
N ASP A 54 -14.89 10.24 15.33
CA ASP A 54 -16.25 10.02 14.86
C ASP A 54 -16.37 10.25 13.34
N TRP A 55 -15.69 9.43 12.53
CA TRP A 55 -15.64 9.61 11.06
C TRP A 55 -16.99 9.39 10.33
N GLU A 56 -17.79 8.43 10.80
CA GLU A 56 -19.06 8.01 10.17
C GLU A 56 -20.28 8.35 11.04
N ASN A 57 -20.15 9.28 11.98
CA ASN A 57 -21.26 9.68 12.82
C ASN A 57 -22.30 10.51 12.04
N ALA A 58 -23.48 10.72 12.63
CA ALA A 58 -24.60 11.39 11.95
C ALA A 58 -24.35 12.88 11.65
N ASP A 59 -23.43 13.54 12.37
CA ASP A 59 -23.12 14.97 12.16
C ASP A 59 -21.87 15.21 11.29
N LEU A 60 -21.17 14.13 10.90
CA LEU A 60 -20.01 14.10 10.00
C LEU A 60 -18.92 15.14 10.36
N LYS A 61 -18.80 15.53 11.63
CA LYS A 61 -17.95 16.66 12.04
C LYS A 61 -16.48 16.48 11.69
N ASP A 62 -15.92 15.30 11.95
CA ASP A 62 -14.52 15.00 11.66
C ASP A 62 -14.28 15.02 10.15
N LYS A 63 -15.19 14.42 9.38
CA LYS A 63 -15.14 14.39 7.93
C LYS A 63 -15.25 15.80 7.32
N ALA A 64 -16.20 16.61 7.77
CA ALA A 64 -16.37 18.00 7.32
C ALA A 64 -15.21 18.93 7.73
N SER A 65 -14.34 18.51 8.64
CA SER A 65 -13.16 19.26 9.07
C SER A 65 -11.93 19.05 8.18
N THR A 66 -11.92 18.03 7.33
CA THR A 66 -10.79 17.74 6.45
C THR A 66 -10.93 18.39 5.08
N PRO A 67 -9.82 18.74 4.40
CA PRO A 67 -9.89 19.15 3.01
C PRO A 67 -10.51 18.04 2.16
N PHE A 68 -11.47 18.43 1.31
CA PHE A 68 -12.23 17.52 0.44
C PHE A 68 -13.01 16.41 1.15
N GLU A 69 -13.16 16.48 2.48
CA GLU A 69 -13.90 15.48 3.27
C GLU A 69 -13.33 14.05 3.15
N VAL A 70 -12.03 13.95 2.93
CA VAL A 70 -11.29 12.69 2.81
C VAL A 70 -10.19 12.56 3.85
N ILE A 71 -9.72 11.33 4.03
CA ILE A 71 -8.46 10.99 4.70
C ILE A 71 -7.71 9.99 3.79
N PRO A 72 -6.36 9.98 3.81
CA PRO A 72 -5.50 10.66 4.78
C PRO A 72 -5.31 12.16 4.59
N VAL A 73 -4.95 12.83 5.68
CA VAL A 73 -4.50 14.23 5.71
C VAL A 73 -3.19 14.32 6.48
N LEU A 74 -2.19 14.95 5.88
CA LEU A 74 -0.97 15.37 6.56
C LEU A 74 -1.10 16.85 6.93
N TYR A 75 -1.02 17.16 8.22
CA TYR A 75 -0.87 18.53 8.70
C TYR A 75 0.61 18.84 8.88
N VAL A 76 1.09 19.89 8.22
CA VAL A 76 2.46 20.41 8.38
C VAL A 76 2.40 21.64 9.26
N HIS A 77 3.11 21.60 10.38
CA HIS A 77 3.13 22.67 11.36
C HIS A 77 4.45 23.45 11.27
N SER A 78 4.37 24.77 11.41
CA SER A 78 5.57 25.57 11.68
C SER A 78 6.23 25.14 13.00
N GLU A 79 7.52 25.42 13.16
CA GLU A 79 8.28 25.02 14.35
C GLU A 79 7.72 25.61 15.65
N ASP A 80 7.15 26.81 15.58
CA ASP A 80 6.49 27.50 16.69
C ASP A 80 5.01 27.10 16.87
N GLY A 81 4.47 26.25 15.96
CA GLY A 81 3.08 25.83 15.94
C GLY A 81 2.06 26.91 15.58
N SER A 82 2.50 28.11 15.16
CA SER A 82 1.60 29.23 14.83
C SER A 82 0.80 29.03 13.55
N GLU A 83 1.34 28.25 12.61
CA GLU A 83 0.75 28.00 11.29
C GLU A 83 0.65 26.50 11.03
N THR A 84 -0.46 26.08 10.41
CA THR A 84 -0.69 24.68 10.01
C THR A 84 -1.21 24.62 8.59
N VAL A 85 -0.54 23.84 7.74
CA VAL A 85 -0.91 23.64 6.34
C VAL A 85 -1.37 22.19 6.14
N PRO A 86 -2.64 21.95 5.78
CA PRO A 86 -3.12 20.61 5.48
C PRO A 86 -2.81 20.21 4.04
N ILE A 87 -2.38 18.96 3.84
CA ILE A 87 -2.25 18.28 2.55
C ILE A 87 -3.13 17.02 2.60
N ALA A 88 -4.16 16.97 1.76
CA ALA A 88 -5.01 15.79 1.59
C ALA A 88 -4.56 14.97 0.37
N GLU A 89 -5.11 13.76 0.23
CA GLU A 89 -4.78 12.76 -0.81
C GLU A 89 -3.42 12.07 -0.61
N SER A 90 -3.43 10.74 -0.49
CA SER A 90 -2.22 9.98 -0.16
C SER A 90 -1.08 10.21 -1.16
N ARG A 91 -1.39 10.28 -2.46
CA ARG A 91 -0.39 10.51 -3.51
C ARG A 91 0.26 11.89 -3.41
N ALA A 92 -0.51 12.94 -3.12
CA ALA A 92 0.04 14.29 -2.97
C ALA A 92 0.94 14.37 -1.73
N ILE A 93 0.52 13.73 -0.63
CA ILE A 93 1.31 13.62 0.60
C ILE A 93 2.62 12.87 0.35
N GLU A 94 2.56 11.72 -0.33
CA GLU A 94 3.74 10.91 -0.68
C GLU A 94 4.73 11.68 -1.55
N GLU A 95 4.26 12.35 -2.61
CA GLU A 95 5.11 13.16 -3.48
C GLU A 95 5.77 14.33 -2.73
N TYR A 96 5.01 15.02 -1.87
CA TYR A 96 5.53 16.09 -1.01
C TYR A 96 6.63 15.56 -0.08
N LEU A 97 6.36 14.51 0.70
CA LEU A 97 7.33 13.95 1.65
C LEU A 97 8.54 13.33 0.96
N ALA A 98 8.33 12.64 -0.16
CA ALA A 98 9.43 12.07 -0.93
C ALA A 98 10.33 13.16 -1.52
N SER A 99 9.76 14.26 -2.02
CA SER A 99 10.55 15.42 -2.44
C SER A 99 11.30 16.02 -1.25
N ARG A 100 10.59 16.23 -0.15
CA ARG A 100 11.10 16.84 1.08
C ARG A 100 12.28 16.09 1.69
N PHE A 101 12.27 14.76 1.64
CA PHE A 101 13.33 13.93 2.19
C PHE A 101 14.31 13.40 1.13
N ASN A 102 14.35 14.02 -0.06
CA ASN A 102 15.25 13.64 -1.15
C ASN A 102 15.15 12.14 -1.53
N ARG A 103 13.91 11.67 -1.73
CA ARG A 103 13.53 10.31 -2.13
C ARG A 103 12.79 10.25 -3.47
N LEU A 104 12.55 11.39 -4.12
CA LEU A 104 11.83 11.47 -5.40
C LEU A 104 12.76 11.57 -6.62
N GLY A 105 14.01 11.12 -6.48
CA GLY A 105 15.04 11.21 -7.51
C GLY A 105 15.77 12.56 -7.54
N SER A 106 16.99 12.55 -8.06
CA SER A 106 17.88 13.73 -8.12
C SER A 106 17.72 14.56 -9.40
N ASN A 107 17.05 14.00 -10.41
CA ASN A 107 16.88 14.59 -11.73
C ASN A 107 15.53 14.22 -12.35
N THR A 108 15.18 14.89 -13.45
CA THR A 108 13.91 14.70 -14.14
C THR A 108 13.66 13.25 -14.57
N TYR A 109 14.69 12.54 -15.02
CA TYR A 109 14.54 11.16 -15.47
C TYR A 109 14.20 10.22 -14.31
N GLU A 110 15.00 10.25 -13.23
CA GLU A 110 14.76 9.44 -12.02
C GLU A 110 13.39 9.73 -11.41
N ARG A 111 13.05 11.02 -11.26
CA ARG A 111 11.73 11.44 -10.76
C ARG A 111 10.60 10.85 -11.59
N THR A 112 10.71 10.96 -12.91
CA THR A 112 9.68 10.46 -13.83
C THR A 112 9.54 8.94 -13.74
N GLN A 113 10.65 8.20 -13.63
CA GLN A 113 10.61 6.74 -13.46
C GLN A 113 9.96 6.32 -12.13
N ILE A 114 10.28 7.01 -11.04
CA ILE A 114 9.67 6.76 -9.71
C ILE A 114 8.16 7.04 -9.76
N LEU A 115 7.75 8.17 -10.35
CA LEU A 115 6.34 8.53 -10.51
C LEU A 115 5.57 7.56 -11.42
N ALA A 116 6.21 7.05 -12.49
CA ALA A 116 5.61 6.05 -13.36
C ALA A 116 5.42 4.71 -12.64
N PHE A 117 6.40 4.28 -11.86
CA PHE A 117 6.33 3.03 -11.10
C PHE A 117 5.27 3.08 -9.99
N THR A 118 5.19 4.19 -9.25
CA THR A 118 4.15 4.42 -8.24
C THR A 118 2.76 4.46 -8.88
N ALA A 119 2.58 5.19 -9.99
CA ALA A 119 1.31 5.23 -10.72
C ALA A 119 0.87 3.85 -11.24
N SER A 120 1.80 3.04 -11.73
CA SER A 120 1.53 1.66 -12.16
C SER A 120 1.07 0.79 -10.98
N THR A 121 1.71 0.94 -9.82
CA THR A 121 1.34 0.23 -8.60
C THR A 121 -0.05 0.64 -8.11
N SER A 122 -0.38 1.93 -8.08
CA SER A 122 -1.73 2.42 -7.78
C SER A 122 -2.75 1.85 -8.77
N SER A 123 -2.45 1.87 -10.07
CA SER A 123 -3.33 1.30 -11.09
C SER A 123 -3.57 -0.20 -10.88
N LEU A 124 -2.56 -0.96 -10.44
CA LEU A 124 -2.73 -2.37 -10.09
C LEU A 124 -3.61 -2.55 -8.85
N ILE A 125 -3.42 -1.74 -7.82
CA ILE A 125 -4.23 -1.75 -6.60
C ILE A 125 -5.68 -1.37 -6.92
N ASP A 126 -5.91 -0.32 -7.71
CA ASP A 126 -7.25 0.13 -8.11
C ASP A 126 -7.96 -0.92 -8.96
N ASN A 127 -7.25 -1.54 -9.90
CA ASN A 127 -7.80 -2.66 -10.68
C ASN A 127 -8.11 -3.86 -9.79
N PHE A 128 -7.25 -4.16 -8.82
CA PHE A 128 -7.49 -5.23 -7.86
C PHE A 128 -8.72 -4.91 -7.00
N LEU A 129 -8.74 -3.78 -6.30
CA LEU A 129 -9.85 -3.35 -5.46
C LEU A 129 -11.14 -3.22 -6.27
N GLY A 130 -11.12 -2.63 -7.46
CA GLY A 130 -12.25 -2.58 -8.37
C GLY A 130 -12.73 -3.99 -8.75
N SER A 131 -11.83 -4.91 -9.07
CA SER A 131 -12.19 -6.30 -9.36
C SER A 131 -12.73 -7.06 -8.15
N VAL A 132 -12.38 -6.67 -6.92
CA VAL A 132 -12.87 -7.30 -5.68
C VAL A 132 -14.18 -6.66 -5.20
N MET A 133 -14.35 -5.35 -5.40
CA MET A 133 -15.49 -4.57 -4.91
C MET A 133 -16.65 -4.50 -5.93
N HIS A 134 -16.41 -4.66 -7.24
CA HIS A 134 -17.47 -4.75 -8.26
C HIS A 134 -18.12 -6.14 -8.36
N LEU A 135 -17.68 -7.12 -7.57
CA LEU A 135 -18.22 -8.49 -7.56
C LEU A 135 -19.66 -8.61 -7.06
N GLN A 136 -20.29 -7.50 -6.66
CA GLN A 136 -21.68 -7.47 -6.21
C GLN A 136 -22.69 -6.94 -7.24
N ALA A 137 -22.26 -6.46 -8.42
CA ALA A 137 -23.16 -5.70 -9.30
C ALA A 137 -23.61 -6.39 -10.61
N SER A 138 -22.93 -7.43 -11.11
CA SER A 138 -23.26 -8.03 -12.42
C SER A 138 -23.87 -9.45 -12.31
N PRO A 139 -25.03 -9.71 -12.94
CA PRO A 139 -25.55 -11.08 -13.05
C PRO A 139 -24.67 -11.97 -13.92
N GLU A 140 -23.96 -11.42 -14.90
CA GLU A 140 -23.08 -12.17 -15.81
C GLU A 140 -21.64 -12.27 -15.27
N ILE A 141 -20.86 -13.24 -15.77
CA ILE A 141 -19.42 -13.33 -15.50
C ILE A 141 -18.69 -12.36 -16.44
N THR A 142 -18.02 -11.38 -15.86
CA THR A 142 -17.28 -10.32 -16.54
C THR A 142 -15.77 -10.63 -16.60
N LEU A 143 -15.01 -9.85 -17.36
CA LEU A 143 -13.55 -9.94 -17.37
C LEU A 143 -12.94 -9.65 -15.98
N ALA A 144 -13.55 -8.77 -15.19
CA ALA A 144 -13.12 -8.48 -13.82
C ALA A 144 -13.27 -9.72 -12.92
N ASP A 145 -14.40 -10.42 -13.04
CA ASP A 145 -14.65 -11.69 -12.33
C ASP A 145 -13.56 -12.72 -12.67
N LEU A 146 -13.22 -12.89 -13.95
CA LEU A 146 -12.18 -13.84 -14.37
C LEU A 146 -10.79 -13.47 -13.84
N LYS A 147 -10.43 -12.18 -13.80
CA LYS A 147 -9.16 -11.71 -13.24
C LYS A 147 -9.10 -11.90 -11.73
N ALA A 148 -10.18 -11.61 -11.01
CA ALA A 148 -10.29 -11.86 -9.58
C ALA A 148 -10.21 -13.36 -9.27
N GLY A 149 -10.93 -14.21 -10.03
CA GLY A 149 -10.88 -15.66 -9.92
C GLY A 149 -9.49 -16.25 -10.15
N MET A 150 -8.75 -15.75 -11.15
CA MET A 150 -7.36 -16.13 -11.39
C MET A 150 -6.45 -15.80 -10.19
N LEU A 151 -6.60 -14.62 -9.61
CA LEU A 151 -5.78 -14.20 -8.47
C LEU A 151 -6.12 -14.99 -7.20
N MET A 152 -7.40 -15.31 -6.97
CA MET A 152 -7.80 -16.23 -5.91
C MET A 152 -7.19 -17.62 -6.09
N ASP A 153 -7.18 -18.15 -7.33
CA ASP A 153 -6.53 -19.43 -7.66
C ASP A 153 -5.00 -19.40 -7.43
N ILE A 154 -4.38 -18.22 -7.34
CA ILE A 154 -2.97 -18.04 -6.96
C ILE A 154 -2.83 -18.00 -5.43
N LEU A 155 -3.64 -17.19 -4.75
CA LEU A 155 -3.60 -17.02 -3.30
C LEU A 155 -3.89 -18.33 -2.55
N LEU A 156 -4.88 -19.10 -3.01
CA LEU A 156 -5.25 -20.40 -2.43
C LEU A 156 -4.16 -21.48 -2.53
N ARG A 157 -3.07 -21.24 -3.29
CA ARG A 157 -1.92 -22.16 -3.38
C ARG A 157 -0.99 -22.04 -2.18
N PHE A 158 -1.03 -20.92 -1.48
CA PHE A 158 -0.14 -20.64 -0.36
C PHE A 158 -0.93 -20.69 0.95
N PRO A 159 -0.45 -21.40 2.00
CA PRO A 159 -1.15 -21.47 3.27
C PRO A 159 -1.53 -20.10 3.85
N GLN A 160 -0.64 -19.11 3.72
CA GLN A 160 -0.88 -17.74 4.18
C GLN A 160 -1.93 -17.02 3.33
N GLY A 161 -1.96 -17.27 2.01
CA GLY A 161 -2.96 -16.69 1.12
C GLY A 161 -4.34 -17.31 1.30
N ALA A 162 -4.41 -18.62 1.58
CA ALA A 162 -5.65 -19.31 1.93
C ALA A 162 -6.26 -18.77 3.23
N ALA A 163 -5.43 -18.42 4.22
CA ALA A 163 -5.89 -17.81 5.48
C ALA A 163 -6.55 -16.42 5.28
N LEU A 164 -6.27 -15.74 4.18
CA LEU A 164 -6.90 -14.45 3.83
C LEU A 164 -8.26 -14.63 3.12
N LEU A 165 -8.53 -15.83 2.59
CA LEU A 165 -9.72 -16.15 1.79
C LEU A 165 -10.65 -17.12 2.53
N ILE A 166 -11.05 -16.76 3.75
CA ILE A 166 -12.01 -17.51 4.57
C ILE A 166 -13.39 -16.82 4.58
N PRO A 167 -14.48 -17.54 4.92
CA PRO A 167 -15.83 -16.95 4.96
C PRO A 167 -15.94 -15.68 5.80
N GLU A 168 -15.15 -15.58 6.86
CA GLU A 168 -15.15 -14.47 7.81
C GLU A 168 -14.46 -13.21 7.25
N THR A 169 -13.44 -13.37 6.41
CA THR A 169 -12.61 -12.26 5.90
C THR A 169 -12.94 -11.88 4.46
N ALA A 170 -13.44 -12.82 3.67
CA ALA A 170 -13.60 -12.67 2.22
C ALA A 170 -14.88 -13.31 1.66
N PRO A 171 -16.07 -13.14 2.28
CA PRO A 171 -17.29 -13.85 1.86
C PRO A 171 -17.72 -13.53 0.42
N SER A 172 -17.56 -12.28 -0.03
CA SER A 172 -17.90 -11.86 -1.40
C SER A 172 -16.98 -12.48 -2.45
N LEU A 173 -15.68 -12.60 -2.14
CA LEU A 173 -14.71 -13.24 -3.01
C LEU A 173 -14.97 -14.74 -3.13
N LEU A 174 -15.31 -15.42 -2.03
CA LEU A 174 -15.66 -16.84 -2.06
C LEU A 174 -16.95 -17.10 -2.85
N LYS A 175 -17.96 -16.22 -2.72
CA LYS A 175 -19.18 -16.28 -3.54
C LYS A 175 -18.87 -16.10 -5.03
N LEU A 176 -18.02 -15.14 -5.39
CA LEU A 176 -17.53 -15.00 -6.76
C LEU A 176 -16.86 -16.29 -7.23
N LYS A 177 -15.92 -16.81 -6.44
CA LYS A 177 -15.15 -18.00 -6.82
C LYS A 177 -16.08 -19.18 -7.07
N ALA A 178 -17.07 -19.38 -6.21
CA ALA A 178 -18.11 -20.38 -6.40
C ALA A 178 -18.92 -20.15 -7.68
N LYS A 179 -19.32 -18.89 -7.99
CA LYS A 179 -20.00 -18.52 -9.24
C LYS A 179 -19.18 -18.90 -10.48
N ILE A 180 -17.90 -18.52 -10.51
CA ILE A 180 -16.96 -18.84 -11.61
C ILE A 180 -16.74 -20.35 -11.72
N ASP A 181 -16.53 -21.03 -10.59
CA ASP A 181 -16.27 -22.46 -10.55
C ASP A 181 -17.51 -23.28 -10.93
N ALA A 182 -18.71 -22.72 -10.79
CA ALA A 182 -19.97 -23.34 -11.17
C ALA A 182 -20.27 -23.26 -12.68
N ASP A 183 -19.69 -22.30 -13.40
CA ASP A 183 -19.99 -22.06 -14.81
C ASP A 183 -19.64 -23.27 -15.70
N PRO A 184 -20.58 -23.75 -16.55
CA PRO A 184 -20.39 -24.98 -17.31
C PRO A 184 -19.30 -24.88 -18.37
N LYS A 185 -19.09 -23.70 -19.00
CA LYS A 185 -18.04 -23.51 -20.01
C LYS A 185 -16.67 -23.47 -19.36
N ILE A 186 -16.55 -22.80 -18.21
CA ILE A 186 -15.31 -22.76 -17.43
C ILE A 186 -14.97 -24.15 -16.89
N LYS A 187 -15.96 -24.92 -16.38
CA LYS A 187 -15.77 -26.33 -15.97
C LYS A 187 -15.27 -27.20 -17.12
N ALA A 188 -15.89 -27.10 -18.30
CA ALA A 188 -15.49 -27.85 -19.48
C ALA A 188 -14.04 -27.52 -19.89
N TRP A 189 -13.67 -26.24 -19.91
CA TRP A 189 -12.29 -25.83 -20.17
C TRP A 189 -11.30 -26.34 -19.11
N ARG A 190 -11.63 -26.26 -17.82
CA ARG A 190 -10.77 -26.77 -16.73
C ARG A 190 -10.63 -28.30 -16.73
N ALA A 191 -11.53 -29.02 -17.42
CA ALA A 191 -11.42 -30.46 -17.59
C ALA A 191 -10.41 -30.87 -18.68
N THR A 192 -9.98 -29.95 -19.55
CA THR A 192 -9.02 -30.24 -20.63
C THR A 192 -7.63 -30.58 -20.12
N ASP A 193 -6.89 -31.39 -20.88
CA ASP A 193 -5.51 -31.78 -20.55
C ASP A 193 -4.55 -30.58 -20.58
N LEU A 194 -4.82 -29.59 -21.45
CA LEU A 194 -4.04 -28.37 -21.51
C LEU A 194 -4.15 -27.58 -20.19
N TYR A 195 -5.36 -27.37 -19.66
CA TYR A 195 -5.52 -26.66 -18.39
C TYR A 195 -4.87 -27.43 -17.23
N LYS A 196 -5.07 -28.74 -17.18
CA LYS A 196 -4.47 -29.60 -16.14
C LYS A 196 -2.93 -29.56 -16.18
N SER A 197 -2.32 -29.59 -17.37
CA SER A 197 -0.86 -29.49 -17.51
C SER A 197 -0.32 -28.10 -17.13
N GLN A 198 -1.02 -27.02 -17.46
CA GLN A 198 -0.70 -25.66 -17.02
C GLN A 198 -0.83 -25.48 -15.49
N ARG A 199 -1.78 -26.18 -14.87
CA ARG A 199 -1.93 -26.18 -13.41
C ARG A 199 -0.85 -27.01 -12.72
N ALA A 200 -0.54 -28.19 -13.25
CA ALA A 200 0.47 -29.11 -12.71
C ALA A 200 1.90 -28.55 -12.82
N SER A 201 2.25 -27.94 -13.96
CA SER A 201 3.56 -27.28 -14.16
C SER A 201 3.82 -26.10 -13.21
N ARG A 202 2.78 -25.60 -12.53
CA ARG A 202 2.84 -24.50 -11.55
C ARG A 202 2.58 -24.95 -10.11
N ALA A 203 2.46 -26.25 -9.85
CA ALA A 203 2.50 -26.81 -8.51
C ALA A 203 3.96 -27.17 -8.19
N ALA A 204 4.64 -26.36 -7.38
CA ALA A 204 6.01 -26.66 -6.94
C ALA A 204 6.03 -27.99 -6.15
N PRO A 205 7.13 -28.78 -6.22
CA PRO A 205 7.23 -30.03 -5.49
C PRO A 205 7.21 -29.80 -3.97
N ALA A 206 6.54 -30.71 -3.25
CA ALA A 206 6.69 -30.85 -1.81
C ALA A 206 8.18 -31.09 -1.47
N ALA A 207 8.62 -30.45 -0.39
CA ALA A 207 10.00 -30.35 0.04
C ALA A 207 10.82 -31.66 -0.02
N ALA A 208 11.96 -31.62 -0.69
CA ALA A 208 13.08 -32.50 -0.35
C ALA A 208 13.78 -31.93 0.90
N SER A 209 14.10 -32.79 1.87
CA SER A 209 14.79 -32.44 3.12
C SER A 209 16.11 -31.73 2.82
N ARG A 210 16.29 -30.54 3.41
CA ARG A 210 17.55 -29.79 3.37
C ARG A 210 18.62 -30.49 4.23
N PRO A 211 19.88 -30.59 3.78
CA PRO A 211 20.96 -31.21 4.55
C PRO A 211 21.38 -30.37 5.78
N ASP A 212 21.77 -31.06 6.85
CA ASP A 212 22.07 -30.55 8.22
C ASP A 212 23.34 -29.68 8.36
N THR A 213 23.96 -29.28 7.27
CA THR A 213 25.06 -28.31 7.31
C THR A 213 24.86 -27.23 6.26
N ILE A 214 24.17 -26.16 6.64
CA ILE A 214 24.20 -24.86 5.97
C ILE A 214 24.42 -23.76 7.02
N ARG A 215 25.48 -22.97 6.81
CA ARG A 215 25.88 -21.78 7.59
C ARG A 215 24.96 -20.59 7.28
N LEU A 216 24.64 -19.76 8.27
CA LEU A 216 23.60 -18.69 8.28
C LEU A 216 24.14 -17.32 7.76
N ASN A 217 23.41 -16.35 7.15
CA ASN A 217 22.06 -16.32 6.54
C ASN A 217 21.76 -14.99 5.79
N ASP A 218 21.64 -15.05 4.47
CA ASP A 218 20.51 -14.55 3.67
C ASP A 218 20.22 -15.66 2.63
N ARG A 219 19.08 -15.64 1.92
CA ARG A 219 18.56 -16.86 1.26
C ARG A 219 19.45 -17.50 0.18
N LEU A 220 20.63 -16.96 -0.17
CA LEU A 220 21.64 -17.63 -1.01
C LEU A 220 23.13 -17.38 -0.63
N GLY A 221 23.45 -17.08 0.63
CA GLY A 221 24.74 -17.53 1.20
C GLY A 221 26.03 -16.98 0.56
N ASN A 222 26.14 -15.66 0.39
CA ASN A 222 27.44 -15.04 0.17
C ASN A 222 28.15 -14.82 1.53
N LEU A 223 29.32 -15.46 1.75
CA LEU A 223 30.03 -15.51 3.04
C LEU A 223 31.18 -14.48 3.19
N SER A 224 31.18 -13.38 2.42
CA SER A 224 32.29 -12.42 2.46
C SER A 224 31.91 -10.93 2.47
N GLY A 225 30.68 -10.57 2.80
CA GLY A 225 30.19 -9.18 2.72
C GLY A 225 29.80 -8.55 4.05
N GLY A 226 30.69 -8.54 5.05
CA GLY A 226 30.45 -7.77 6.27
C GLY A 226 30.54 -6.27 5.99
N ILE A 227 29.48 -5.51 6.30
CA ILE A 227 29.59 -4.05 6.43
C ILE A 227 30.32 -3.81 7.74
N ALA A 228 31.55 -3.33 7.66
CA ALA A 228 32.30 -2.86 8.81
C ALA A 228 31.53 -1.71 9.48
N SER A 229 31.41 -1.74 10.81
CA SER A 229 30.90 -0.60 11.58
C SER A 229 31.76 0.63 11.29
N PRO A 230 31.17 1.83 11.17
CA PRO A 230 31.96 3.06 11.02
C PRO A 230 32.84 3.24 12.27
N PRO A 231 34.08 3.72 12.12
CA PRO A 231 34.97 3.92 13.26
C PRO A 231 34.36 4.96 14.20
N VAL A 232 34.32 4.61 15.48
CA VAL A 232 34.04 5.55 16.57
C VAL A 232 35.06 6.68 16.47
N ALA A 233 34.58 7.92 16.32
CA ALA A 233 35.42 9.10 16.42
C ALA A 233 36.13 9.07 17.77
N LYS A 234 37.46 9.04 17.77
CA LYS A 234 38.23 9.30 18.98
C LYS A 234 38.17 10.81 19.23
N GLU A 235 37.74 11.16 20.43
CA GLU A 235 38.03 12.47 21.02
C GLU A 235 39.55 12.66 21.06
N ASP A 236 40.01 13.76 20.43
CA ASP A 236 41.05 14.69 20.88
C ASP A 236 41.07 15.91 19.94
#